data_AF-A0AAD9TKI1-F1
#
_entry.id   AF-A0AAD9TKI1-F1
#
_cell.length_a   1.000
_cell.length_b   1.000
_cell.length_c   1.000
_cell.angle_alpha   90.00
_cell.angle_beta   90.00
_cell.angle_gamma   90.00
#
_symmetry.space_group_name_H-M   'P 1'
#
loop_
_entity.id
_entity.type
_entity.pdbx_description
1 polymer ?
#
loop_
_entity_poly.entity_id
_entity_poly.type
_entity_poly.pdbx_seq_one_letter_code
_entity_poly.pdbx_strand_id
1 'polypeptide(L)'
;MAQNSKRDYKRKDVNLLFKQAWKAYRKSEFKEAILEIMKVNRVAFKYLMNAGPETWSRAYSSVRCYWLMTSSIVELMNSCLVHALQMPITTMIEFIRDMLQKWFYQRQTKAKKTQK
;
A
#
# COMPACT_ATOMS: atom_id res chain seq x y z
N MET A 1 22.34 -43.43 -7.23
CA MET A 1 23.12 -42.22 -6.96
C MET A 1 22.17 -41.03 -7.00
N ALA A 2 21.60 -40.66 -5.85
CA ALA A 2 20.60 -39.60 -5.74
C ALA A 2 21.24 -38.37 -5.10
N GLN A 3 21.56 -37.36 -5.92
CA GLN A 3 21.99 -36.04 -5.47
C GLN A 3 21.41 -34.96 -6.40
N ASN A 4 20.09 -34.74 -6.32
CA ASN A 4 19.47 -33.47 -6.70
C ASN A 4 18.85 -32.85 -5.46
N SER A 5 19.74 -32.51 -4.53
CA SER A 5 19.45 -31.86 -3.26
C SER A 5 19.35 -30.34 -3.49
N LYS A 6 18.17 -29.76 -3.21
CA LYS A 6 17.98 -28.37 -2.74
C LYS A 6 18.15 -27.19 -3.70
N ARG A 7 18.14 -27.34 -5.04
CA ARG A 7 18.31 -26.17 -5.94
C ARG A 7 17.03 -25.42 -6.33
N ASP A 8 15.84 -25.98 -6.06
CA ASP A 8 14.55 -25.37 -6.42
C ASP A 8 13.84 -24.65 -5.27
N TYR A 9 14.57 -24.21 -4.24
CA TYR A 9 13.99 -23.31 -3.22
C TYR A 9 13.79 -21.90 -3.80
N LYS A 10 12.65 -21.75 -4.49
CA LYS A 10 11.95 -20.51 -4.85
C LYS A 10 12.77 -19.53 -5.70
N ARG A 11 12.68 -19.66 -7.03
CA ARG A 11 12.77 -18.47 -7.89
C ARG A 11 11.68 -17.50 -7.44
N LYS A 12 12.02 -16.49 -6.64
CA LYS A 12 11.09 -15.42 -6.29
C LYS A 12 10.67 -14.76 -7.60
N ASP A 13 9.37 -14.77 -7.89
CA ASP A 13 8.82 -14.09 -9.06
C ASP A 13 9.25 -12.61 -9.03
N VAL A 14 9.72 -12.11 -10.17
CA VAL A 14 10.10 -10.70 -10.34
C VAL A 14 8.91 -9.80 -9.96
N ASN A 15 7.67 -10.22 -10.21
CA ASN A 15 6.48 -9.47 -9.78
C ASN A 15 6.36 -9.37 -8.26
N LEU A 16 6.70 -10.42 -7.53
CA LEU A 16 6.66 -10.42 -6.06
C LEU A 16 7.73 -9.47 -5.51
N LEU A 17 8.96 -9.57 -6.03
CA LEU A 17 10.06 -8.69 -5.66
C LEU A 17 9.75 -7.23 -6.02
N PHE A 18 9.13 -6.99 -7.18
CA PHE A 18 8.68 -5.66 -7.58
C PHE A 18 7.64 -5.10 -6.60
N LYS A 19 6.63 -5.89 -6.22
CA LYS A 19 5.64 -5.49 -5.20
C LYS A 19 6.31 -5.15 -3.86
N GLN A 20 7.36 -5.87 -3.47
CA GLN A 20 8.15 -5.57 -2.27
C GLN A 20 8.89 -4.24 -2.40
N ALA A 21 9.60 -4.01 -3.52
CA ALA A 21 10.30 -2.76 -3.78
C ALA A 21 9.36 -1.54 -3.89
N TRP A 22 8.20 -1.72 -4.54
CA TRP A 22 7.15 -0.70 -4.65
C TRP A 22 6.61 -0.30 -3.27
N LYS A 23 6.30 -1.29 -2.41
CA LYS A 23 5.69 -1.06 -1.09
C LYS A 23 6.68 -0.69 0.02
N ALA A 24 7.98 -0.85 -0.20
CA ALA A 24 9.01 -0.58 0.79
C ALA A 24 8.90 0.84 1.35
N TYR A 25 8.90 0.97 2.67
CA TYR A 25 8.90 2.27 3.34
C TYR A 25 10.32 2.76 3.58
N ARG A 26 11.25 1.84 3.82
CA ARG A 26 12.65 2.15 4.05
C ARG A 26 13.46 1.97 2.77
N LYS A 27 14.43 2.85 2.55
CA LYS A 27 15.37 2.73 1.42
C LYS A 27 16.20 1.45 1.49
N SER A 28 16.45 0.90 2.68
CA SER A 28 17.14 -0.39 2.88
C SER A 28 16.32 -1.56 2.33
N GLU A 29 15.04 -1.65 2.68
CA GLU A 29 14.11 -2.68 2.21
C GLU A 29 13.96 -2.63 0.68
N PHE A 30 13.85 -1.42 0.13
CA PHE A 30 13.87 -1.22 -1.32
C PHE A 30 15.16 -1.76 -1.95
N LYS A 31 16.32 -1.42 -1.37
CA LYS A 31 17.63 -1.80 -1.90
C LYS A 31 17.80 -3.32 -1.89
N GLU A 32 17.33 -4.00 -0.86
CA GLU A 32 17.34 -5.46 -0.80
C GLU A 32 16.49 -6.06 -1.93
N ALA A 33 15.25 -5.59 -2.10
CA ALA A 33 14.33 -6.10 -3.13
C ALA A 33 14.84 -5.82 -4.56
N ILE A 34 15.38 -4.62 -4.84
CA ILE A 34 15.86 -4.27 -6.18
C ILE A 34 17.15 -5.02 -6.55
N LEU A 35 18.02 -5.31 -5.58
CA LEU A 35 19.19 -6.16 -5.78
C LEU A 35 18.81 -7.62 -6.03
N GLU A 36 17.76 -8.13 -5.38
CA GLU A 36 17.22 -9.45 -5.68
C GLU A 36 16.64 -9.50 -7.11
N ILE A 37 15.95 -8.44 -7.56
CA ILE A 37 15.49 -8.32 -8.96
C ILE A 37 16.69 -8.34 -9.91
N MET A 38 17.78 -7.63 -9.60
CA MET A 38 18.99 -7.63 -10.43
C MET A 38 19.60 -9.03 -10.59
N LYS A 39 19.57 -9.86 -9.52
CA LYS A 39 20.07 -11.24 -9.57
C LYS A 39 19.18 -12.15 -10.43
N VAL A 40 17.86 -11.96 -10.37
CA VAL A 40 16.89 -12.82 -11.07
C VAL A 40 16.69 -12.38 -12.53
N ASN A 41 16.59 -11.07 -12.78
CA ASN A 41 16.35 -10.50 -14.10
C ASN A 41 16.98 -9.10 -14.24
N ARG A 42 18.16 -9.05 -14.87
CA ARG A 42 18.90 -7.81 -15.11
C ARG A 42 18.18 -6.82 -16.04
N VAL A 43 17.38 -7.32 -16.99
CA VAL A 43 16.62 -6.47 -17.92
C VAL A 43 15.53 -5.71 -17.18
N ALA A 44 14.78 -6.42 -16.32
CA ALA A 44 13.78 -5.81 -15.45
C ALA A 44 14.40 -4.78 -14.49
N PHE A 45 15.55 -5.10 -13.88
CA PHE A 45 16.27 -4.14 -13.05
C PHE A 45 16.62 -2.86 -13.81
N LYS A 46 17.22 -2.97 -14.99
CA LYS A 46 17.61 -1.80 -15.81
C LYS A 46 16.39 -0.97 -16.18
N TYR A 47 15.30 -1.62 -16.59
CA TYR A 47 14.04 -0.94 -16.91
C TYR A 47 13.49 -0.16 -15.71
N LEU A 48 13.43 -0.79 -14.53
CA LEU A 48 12.92 -0.17 -13.31
C LEU A 48 13.77 1.01 -12.82
N MET A 49 15.09 0.90 -12.92
CA MET A 49 16.00 1.99 -12.55
C MET A 49 15.93 3.15 -13.56
N ASN A 50 15.80 2.85 -14.86
CA ASN A 50 15.62 3.88 -15.89
C ASN A 50 14.29 4.63 -15.75
N ALA A 51 13.23 3.98 -15.28
CA ALA A 51 11.95 4.62 -15.00
C ALA A 51 11.99 5.61 -13.81
N GLY A 52 13.09 5.63 -13.04
CA GLY A 52 13.25 6.50 -11.87
C GLY A 52 12.50 5.97 -10.65
N PRO A 53 13.19 5.47 -9.60
CA PRO A 53 12.54 4.96 -8.39
C PRO A 53 11.60 5.95 -7.70
N GLU A 54 11.78 7.25 -7.87
CA GLU A 54 10.89 8.31 -7.38
C GLU A 54 9.47 8.26 -7.95
N THR A 55 9.30 7.69 -9.15
CA THR A 55 8.00 7.64 -9.85
C THR A 55 7.14 6.46 -9.37
N TRP A 56 7.76 5.40 -8.87
CA TRP A 56 7.08 4.15 -8.57
C TRP A 56 7.41 3.57 -7.18
N SER A 57 8.57 3.85 -6.60
CA SER A 57 8.90 3.37 -5.26
C SER A 57 8.42 4.35 -4.19
N ARG A 58 7.69 3.81 -3.22
CA ARG A 58 7.27 4.58 -2.05
C ARG A 58 8.44 5.08 -1.19
N ALA A 59 9.55 4.33 -1.14
CA ALA A 59 10.73 4.72 -0.36
C ALA A 59 11.45 5.97 -0.93
N TYR A 60 11.20 6.30 -2.20
CA TYR A 60 11.81 7.43 -2.92
C TYR A 60 10.80 8.48 -3.35
N SER A 61 9.50 8.19 -3.30
CA SER A 61 8.46 9.17 -3.61
C SER A 61 8.48 10.34 -2.62
N SER A 62 8.45 11.56 -3.16
CA SER A 62 8.37 12.80 -2.38
C SER A 62 7.01 12.96 -1.69
N VAL A 63 5.97 12.31 -2.21
CA VAL A 63 4.62 12.37 -1.69
C VAL A 63 4.40 11.17 -0.77
N ARG A 64 4.07 11.43 0.51
CA ARG A 64 3.57 10.37 1.41
C ARG A 64 2.19 9.92 0.96
N CYS A 65 2.13 9.04 -0.04
CA CYS A 65 0.89 8.41 -0.46
C CYS A 65 0.40 7.49 0.66
N TYR A 66 -0.60 7.93 1.42
CA TYR A 66 -1.41 7.08 2.29
C TYR A 66 -2.29 6.19 1.39
N TRP A 67 -1.70 5.18 0.75
CA TRP A 67 -2.38 4.23 -0.14
C TRP A 67 -3.65 3.58 0.46
N LEU A 68 -3.80 3.63 1.79
CA LEU A 68 -5.02 3.20 2.49
C LEU A 68 -6.20 4.19 2.41
N MET A 69 -6.00 5.43 1.91
CA MET A 69 -7.03 6.47 1.90
C MET A 69 -7.81 6.61 0.58
N THR A 70 -7.45 5.92 -0.50
CA THR A 70 -8.00 6.24 -1.84
C THR A 70 -8.90 5.19 -2.50
N SER A 71 -8.90 3.92 -2.07
CA SER A 71 -9.89 2.94 -2.59
C SER A 71 -10.99 2.70 -1.58
N SER A 72 -10.66 2.29 -0.35
CA SER A 72 -11.68 1.92 0.63
C SER A 72 -12.49 3.10 1.15
N ILE A 73 -11.85 4.27 1.35
CA ILE A 73 -12.58 5.47 1.78
C ILE A 73 -13.40 6.03 0.62
N VAL A 74 -12.86 6.06 -0.60
CA VAL A 74 -13.58 6.54 -1.77
C VAL A 74 -14.71 5.59 -2.16
N GLU A 75 -14.52 4.27 -2.09
CA GLU A 75 -15.56 3.26 -2.29
C GLU A 75 -16.60 3.31 -1.18
N LEU A 76 -16.18 3.47 0.09
CA LEU A 76 -17.10 3.68 1.21
C LEU A 76 -17.91 4.96 1.01
N MET A 77 -17.26 6.06 0.62
CA MET A 77 -17.90 7.34 0.35
C MET A 77 -18.84 7.23 -0.86
N ASN A 78 -18.44 6.59 -1.95
CA ASN A 78 -19.29 6.38 -3.12
C ASN A 78 -20.50 5.50 -2.79
N SER A 79 -20.30 4.43 -2.01
CA SER A 79 -21.39 3.58 -1.52
C SER A 79 -22.37 4.38 -0.66
N CYS A 80 -21.85 5.17 0.29
CA CYS A 80 -22.68 6.06 1.11
C CYS A 80 -23.40 7.12 0.25
N LEU A 81 -22.73 7.72 -0.73
CA LEU A 81 -23.28 8.77 -1.59
C LEU A 81 -24.39 8.25 -2.51
N VAL A 82 -24.26 7.03 -3.06
CA VAL A 82 -25.31 6.41 -3.89
C VAL A 82 -26.62 6.24 -3.11
N HIS A 83 -26.55 5.85 -1.83
CA HIS A 83 -27.72 5.79 -0.96
C HIS A 83 -28.19 7.17 -0.50
N ALA A 84 -27.24 8.07 -0.23
CA ALA A 84 -27.53 9.40 0.25
C ALA A 84 -28.22 10.28 -0.80
N LEU A 85 -27.92 10.11 -2.10
CA LEU A 85 -28.49 10.92 -3.21
C LEU A 85 -30.01 10.78 -3.39
N GLN A 86 -30.63 9.81 -2.70
CA GLN A 86 -32.09 9.69 -2.59
C GLN A 86 -32.67 10.43 -1.38
N MET A 87 -31.83 11.10 -0.58
CA MET A 87 -32.20 11.78 0.67
C MET A 87 -31.89 13.28 0.59
N PRO A 88 -32.57 14.12 1.41
CA PRO A 88 -32.26 15.54 1.52
C PRO A 88 -30.79 15.76 1.92
N ILE A 89 -30.15 16.79 1.36
CA ILE A 89 -28.74 17.15 1.62
C ILE A 89 -28.43 17.24 3.12
N THR A 90 -29.38 17.70 3.92
CA THR A 90 -29.28 17.77 5.39
C THR A 90 -29.02 16.41 6.03
N THR A 91 -29.73 15.36 5.61
CA THR A 91 -29.57 14.01 6.14
C THR A 91 -28.21 13.40 5.75
N MET A 92 -27.71 13.71 4.56
CA MET A 92 -26.37 13.28 4.15
C MET A 92 -25.28 13.88 5.04
N ILE A 93 -25.37 15.18 5.31
CA ILE A 93 -24.39 15.90 6.13
C ILE A 93 -24.39 15.37 7.56
N GLU A 94 -25.58 15.09 8.12
CA GLU A 94 -25.70 14.47 9.44
C GLU A 94 -25.07 13.08 9.49
N PHE A 95 -25.29 12.25 8.47
CA PHE A 95 -24.69 10.92 8.37
C PHE A 95 -23.16 10.97 8.28
N ILE A 96 -22.61 11.84 7.42
CA ILE A 96 -21.15 12.02 7.29
C ILE A 96 -20.55 12.53 8.60
N ARG A 97 -21.22 13.48 9.27
CA ARG A 97 -20.79 14.01 10.57
C ARG A 97 -20.75 12.91 11.62
N ASP A 98 -21.80 12.11 11.76
CA ASP A 98 -21.86 11.02 12.74
C ASP A 98 -20.80 9.94 12.46
N MET A 99 -20.60 9.58 11.18
CA MET A 99 -19.55 8.63 10.77
C MET A 99 -18.15 9.13 11.16
N LEU A 100 -17.83 10.40 10.85
CA LEU A 100 -16.54 10.99 11.20
C LEU A 100 -16.34 11.08 12.71
N GLN A 101 -17.35 11.52 13.46
CA GLN A 101 -17.29 11.62 14.92
C GLN A 101 -17.02 10.25 15.56
N LYS A 102 -17.73 9.19 15.15
CA LYS A 102 -17.50 7.82 15.60
C LYS A 102 -16.09 7.36 15.27
N TRP A 103 -15.61 7.62 14.07
CA TRP A 103 -14.27 7.23 13.63
C TRP A 103 -13.17 7.91 14.45
N PHE A 104 -13.27 9.23 14.67
CA PHE A 104 -12.33 9.97 15.51
C PHE A 104 -12.35 9.48 16.96
N TYR A 105 -13.53 9.23 17.53
CA TYR A 105 -13.67 8.70 18.88
C TYR A 105 -13.00 7.32 19.03
N GLN A 106 -13.24 6.40 18.10
CA GLN A 106 -12.58 5.10 18.10
C GLN A 106 -11.06 5.20 17.97
N ARG A 107 -10.56 6.15 17.19
CA ARG A 107 -9.12 6.35 17.00
C ARG A 107 -8.46 6.93 18.24
N GLN A 108 -9.11 7.89 18.90
CA GLN A 108 -8.64 8.45 20.18
C GLN A 108 -8.64 7.40 21.30
N THR A 109 -9.70 6.61 21.41
CA THR A 109 -9.80 5.56 22.44
C THR A 109 -8.77 4.45 22.23
N LYS A 110 -8.50 4.04 20.98
CA LYS A 110 -7.41 3.10 20.66
C LYS A 110 -6.04 3.68 21.03
N ALA A 111 -5.76 4.93 20.67
CA ALA A 111 -4.48 5.59 21.00
C ALA A 111 -4.26 5.66 22.53
N LYS A 112 -5.28 6.02 23.30
CA LYS A 112 -5.22 6.07 24.77
C LYS A 112 -5.00 4.70 25.41
N LYS A 113 -5.52 3.62 24.82
CA LYS A 113 -5.33 2.24 25.31
C LYS A 113 -3.92 1.70 25.06
N THR A 114 -3.20 2.21 24.06
CA THR A 114 -1.84 1.76 23.73
C THR A 114 -0.74 2.48 24.53
N GLN A 115 -1.07 3.55 25.25
CA GLN A 115 -0.15 4.29 26.13
C GLN A 115 -0.14 3.80 27.59
N LYS A 116 -0.79 2.67 27.87
CA LYS A 116 -0.85 2.02 29.19
C LYS A 116 -0.22 0.65 29.10
#